data_AF-A0A7J7F6I0-F1
#
_entry.id   AF-A0A7J7F6I0-F1
#
_cell.length_a   1.000
_cell.length_b   1.000
_cell.length_c   1.000
_cell.angle_alpha   90.00
_cell.angle_beta   90.00
_cell.angle_gamma   90.00
#
_symmetry.space_group_name_H-M   'P 1'
#
loop_
_entity.id
_entity.type
_entity.pdbx_description
1 polymer ?
#
loop_
_entity_poly.entity_id
_entity_poly.type
_entity_poly.pdbx_seq_one_letter_code
_entity_poly.pdbx_strand_id
1 'polypeptide(L)'
;MFWQPVRRQSLTPPPQNTITWEEYISAENGKAPHLGRELVCKESKKTFKATIAMSQEFPLGIESLLNVLEVIAPFKHFNKLREFVQMKLPPGFPVKLDIPVFPTITATVTFQEFRYDEFDGSIFTVPEDYKEDPSRFPDL
;
A
#
# COMPACT_ATOMS: atom_id res chain seq x y z
N MET A 1 -2.00 -42.14 16.85
CA MET A 1 -2.83 -41.53 15.79
C MET A 1 -1.87 -40.95 14.75
N PHE A 2 -1.76 -41.56 13.57
CA PHE A 2 -0.75 -41.19 12.58
C PHE A 2 -1.24 -40.02 11.71
N TRP A 3 -0.51 -38.91 11.72
CA TRP A 3 -0.74 -37.75 10.87
C TRP A 3 -0.35 -38.10 9.43
N GLN A 4 -1.33 -38.25 8.54
CA GLN A 4 -1.05 -38.43 7.11
C GLN A 4 -0.90 -37.04 6.46
N PRO A 5 0.17 -36.79 5.70
CA PRO A 5 0.30 -35.56 4.94
C PRO A 5 -0.82 -35.48 3.90
N VAL A 6 -1.63 -34.42 3.98
CA VAL A 6 -2.68 -34.12 2.99
C VAL A 6 -2.01 -33.88 1.64
N ARG A 7 -1.99 -34.91 0.78
CA ARG A 7 -1.51 -34.78 -0.60
C ARG A 7 -2.54 -34.01 -1.40
N ARG A 8 -2.12 -32.90 -2.02
CA ARG A 8 -2.95 -32.13 -2.95
C ARG A 8 -3.34 -33.06 -4.11
N GLN A 9 -4.63 -33.28 -4.32
CA GLN A 9 -5.10 -34.10 -5.45
C GLN A 9 -4.60 -33.49 -6.77
N SER A 10 -4.15 -34.34 -7.69
CA SER A 10 -3.76 -33.92 -9.03
C SER A 10 -4.94 -33.23 -9.72
N LEU A 11 -4.65 -32.15 -10.44
CA LEU A 11 -5.68 -31.47 -11.23
C LEU A 11 -6.29 -32.45 -12.23
N THR A 12 -7.59 -32.31 -12.50
CA THR A 12 -8.25 -33.07 -13.56
C THR A 12 -7.59 -32.78 -14.91
N PRO A 13 -7.58 -33.73 -15.85
CA PRO A 13 -7.09 -33.49 -17.21
C PRO A 13 -7.76 -32.25 -17.81
N PRO A 14 -7.03 -31.40 -18.56
CA PRO A 14 -7.64 -30.29 -19.28
C PRO A 14 -8.66 -30.83 -20.30
N PRO A 15 -9.74 -30.07 -20.57
CA PRO A 15 -10.64 -30.40 -21.68
C PRO A 15 -9.87 -30.45 -23.00
N GLN A 16 -10.35 -31.24 -23.96
CA GLN A 16 -9.73 -31.32 -25.29
C GLN A 16 -9.79 -29.95 -25.97
N ASN A 17 -8.65 -29.50 -26.48
CA ASN A 17 -8.58 -28.26 -27.25
C ASN A 17 -9.28 -28.45 -28.59
N THR A 18 -10.04 -27.44 -29.00
CA THR A 18 -10.75 -27.42 -30.29
C THR A 18 -9.87 -26.87 -31.44
N ILE A 19 -8.64 -26.42 -31.15
CA ILE A 19 -7.75 -25.78 -32.11
C ILE A 19 -7.13 -26.84 -33.03
N THR A 20 -7.29 -26.67 -34.35
CA THR A 20 -6.65 -27.56 -35.33
C THR A 20 -5.21 -27.16 -35.62
N TRP A 21 -4.44 -28.07 -36.21
CA TRP A 21 -3.05 -27.83 -36.58
C TRP A 21 -2.90 -26.67 -37.56
N GLU A 22 -3.83 -26.56 -38.50
CA GLU A 22 -3.88 -25.51 -39.51
C GLU A 22 -4.09 -24.14 -38.88
N GLU A 23 -4.99 -24.04 -37.90
CA GLU A 23 -5.27 -22.80 -37.16
C GLU A 23 -4.07 -22.36 -36.30
N TYR A 24 -3.32 -23.32 -35.76
CA TYR A 24 -2.10 -23.03 -35.00
C TYR A 24 -0.97 -22.50 -35.89
N ILE A 25 -0.74 -23.11 -37.05
CA ILE A 25 0.38 -22.74 -37.93
C ILE A 25 0.11 -21.46 -38.72
N SER A 26 -1.16 -21.09 -38.93
CA SER A 26 -1.57 -19.84 -39.57
C SER A 26 -1.67 -18.65 -38.61
N ALA A 27 -1.42 -18.85 -37.31
CA ALA A 27 -1.55 -17.79 -36.31
C ALA A 27 -0.48 -16.70 -36.49
N GLU A 28 -0.90 -15.44 -36.33
CA GLU A 28 -0.01 -14.29 -36.48
C GLU A 28 1.01 -14.19 -35.34
N ASN A 29 2.21 -13.68 -35.66
CA ASN A 29 3.35 -13.66 -34.74
C ASN A 29 3.02 -12.83 -33.48
N GLY A 30 2.93 -13.51 -32.32
CA GLY A 30 2.54 -12.90 -31.04
C GLY A 30 1.08 -13.14 -30.60
N LYS A 31 0.26 -13.82 -31.42
CA LYS A 31 -1.12 -14.22 -31.09
C LYS A 31 -1.35 -15.72 -31.27
N ALA A 32 -0.38 -16.55 -30.87
CA ALA A 32 -0.55 -17.99 -30.90
C ALA A 32 -1.75 -18.40 -30.01
N PRO A 33 -2.66 -19.25 -30.52
CA PRO A 33 -3.85 -19.64 -29.77
C PRO A 33 -3.43 -20.46 -28.54
N HIS A 34 -4.15 -20.26 -27.42
CA HIS A 34 -3.79 -20.85 -26.14
C HIS A 34 -4.13 -22.34 -26.10
N LEU A 35 -3.11 -23.21 -26.18
CA LEU A 35 -3.24 -24.68 -26.21
C LEU A 35 -3.33 -25.32 -24.81
N GLY A 36 -3.26 -24.52 -23.74
CA GLY A 36 -3.35 -25.02 -22.36
C GLY A 36 -4.72 -24.77 -21.74
N ARG A 37 -4.88 -25.16 -20.46
CA ARG A 37 -6.02 -24.74 -19.65
C ARG A 37 -6.04 -23.21 -19.53
N GLU A 38 -7.19 -22.58 -19.78
CA GLU A 38 -7.36 -21.12 -19.64
C GLU A 38 -6.68 -20.57 -18.38
N LEU A 39 -5.97 -19.46 -18.54
CA LEU A 39 -5.34 -18.75 -17.45
C LEU A 39 -6.42 -18.21 -16.51
N VAL A 40 -6.68 -18.93 -15.42
CA VAL A 40 -7.58 -18.45 -14.38
C VAL A 40 -6.83 -17.40 -13.56
N CYS A 41 -7.13 -16.14 -13.84
CA CYS A 41 -6.61 -15.03 -13.04
C CYS A 41 -7.29 -15.05 -11.66
N LYS A 42 -6.57 -15.55 -10.64
CA LYS A 42 -7.08 -15.61 -9.27
C LYS A 42 -6.92 -14.24 -8.61
N GLU A 43 -7.97 -13.41 -8.69
CA GLU A 43 -8.01 -12.17 -7.94
C GLU A 43 -8.26 -12.46 -6.45
N SER A 44 -7.34 -12.04 -5.58
CA SER A 44 -7.52 -12.11 -4.13
C SER A 44 -7.71 -10.71 -3.58
N LYS A 45 -8.97 -10.32 -3.35
CA LYS A 45 -9.33 -9.08 -2.64
C LYS A 45 -9.44 -9.36 -1.15
N LYS A 46 -8.59 -8.71 -0.36
CA LYS A 46 -8.67 -8.73 1.10
C LYS A 46 -9.11 -7.36 1.58
N THR A 47 -10.25 -7.32 2.28
CA THR A 47 -10.78 -6.09 2.88
C THR A 47 -10.06 -5.83 4.19
N PHE A 48 -9.41 -4.67 4.27
CA PHE A 48 -8.76 -4.19 5.48
C PHE A 48 -9.63 -3.09 6.09
N LYS A 49 -9.91 -3.19 7.39
CA LYS A 49 -10.64 -2.16 8.14
C LYS A 49 -9.63 -1.22 8.78
N ALA A 50 -9.54 0.01 8.28
CA ALA A 50 -8.81 1.09 8.93
C ALA A 50 -9.76 1.84 9.88
N THR A 51 -9.24 2.36 10.99
CA THR A 51 -10.00 3.16 11.95
C THR A 51 -9.37 4.54 12.05
N ILE A 52 -10.21 5.58 12.07
CA ILE A 52 -9.77 6.96 12.11
C ILE A 52 -10.58 7.68 13.17
N ALA A 53 -9.89 8.39 14.07
CA ALA A 53 -10.52 9.30 15.02
C ALA A 53 -10.36 10.73 14.50
N MET A 54 -11.50 11.42 14.37
CA MET A 54 -11.59 12.78 13.84
C MET A 54 -11.97 13.74 14.96
N SER A 55 -11.36 14.93 14.98
CA SER A 55 -11.78 16.06 15.81
C SER A 55 -12.30 17.19 14.93
N GLN A 56 -13.49 17.71 15.22
CA GLN A 56 -14.06 18.87 14.49
C GLN A 56 -13.46 20.19 14.98
N GLU A 57 -13.06 20.26 16.24
CA GLU A 57 -12.49 21.44 16.89
C GLU A 57 -10.98 21.27 17.01
N PHE A 58 -10.29 21.30 15.86
CA PHE A 58 -8.83 21.27 15.82
C PHE A 58 -8.30 22.49 15.07
N PRO A 59 -7.24 23.16 15.57
CA PRO A 59 -6.74 24.41 14.98
C PRO A 59 -6.02 24.21 13.63
N LEU A 60 -5.69 22.96 13.27
CA LEU A 60 -5.09 22.64 11.97
C LEU A 60 -6.09 21.96 11.03
N GLY A 61 -5.98 22.26 9.75
CA GLY A 61 -6.69 21.57 8.68
C GLY A 61 -5.96 20.32 8.19
N ILE A 62 -6.69 19.48 7.45
CA ILE A 62 -6.14 18.29 6.78
C ILE A 62 -4.98 18.63 5.83
N GLU A 63 -4.99 19.81 5.21
CA GLU A 63 -3.93 20.21 4.27
C GLU A 63 -2.56 20.33 4.95
N SER A 64 -2.51 20.85 6.18
CA SER A 64 -1.27 20.92 6.96
C SER A 64 -0.70 19.53 7.26
N LEU A 65 -1.58 18.54 7.49
CA LEU A 65 -1.17 17.16 7.68
C LEU A 65 -0.55 16.56 6.42
N LEU A 66 -1.12 16.83 5.24
CA LEU A 66 -0.57 16.33 3.98
C LEU A 66 0.84 16.87 3.74
N ASN A 67 1.08 18.16 4.01
CA ASN A 67 2.41 18.76 3.89
C ASN A 67 3.44 18.11 4.83
N VAL A 68 3.05 17.83 6.08
CA VAL A 68 3.93 17.17 7.05
C VAL A 68 4.23 15.73 6.62
N LEU A 69 3.23 14.99 6.19
CA LEU A 69 3.39 13.61 5.71
C LEU A 69 4.25 13.53 4.43
N GLU A 70 4.22 14.54 3.57
CA GLU A 70 5.05 14.61 2.36
C GLU A 70 6.54 14.71 2.70
N VAL A 71 6.88 15.45 3.76
CA VAL A 71 8.27 15.59 4.22
C VAL A 71 8.76 14.35 4.98
N ILE A 72 7.87 13.63 5.67
CA ILE A 72 8.25 12.51 6.54
C ILE A 72 8.21 11.15 5.82
N ALA A 73 7.35 10.97 4.81
CA ALA A 73 7.11 9.66 4.20
C ALA A 73 7.89 9.44 2.89
N PRO A 74 8.51 8.26 2.69
CA PRO A 74 9.04 7.87 1.38
C PRO A 74 7.91 7.81 0.34
N PHE A 75 8.12 8.44 -0.83
CA PHE A 75 7.10 8.75 -1.85
C PHE A 75 6.20 7.59 -2.31
N LYS A 76 6.61 6.34 -2.16
CA LYS A 76 5.98 5.18 -2.82
C LYS A 76 4.55 4.87 -2.35
N HIS A 77 4.16 5.26 -1.14
CA HIS A 77 2.81 5.04 -0.59
C HIS A 77 2.05 6.34 -0.27
N PHE A 78 2.70 7.50 -0.41
CA PHE A 78 2.12 8.80 -0.07
C PHE A 78 0.91 9.14 -0.94
N ASN A 79 0.99 8.92 -2.25
CA ASN A 79 -0.13 9.23 -3.16
C ASN A 79 -1.42 8.47 -2.79
N LYS A 80 -1.30 7.20 -2.37
CA LYS A 80 -2.45 6.40 -1.92
C LYS A 80 -3.00 6.90 -0.58
N LEU A 81 -2.13 7.34 0.32
CA LEU A 81 -2.54 7.91 1.61
C LEU A 81 -3.24 9.26 1.41
N ARG A 82 -2.71 10.13 0.53
CA ARG A 82 -3.32 11.40 0.15
C ARG A 82 -4.70 11.20 -0.46
N GLU A 83 -4.81 10.29 -1.43
CA GLU A 83 -6.10 9.97 -2.06
C GLU A 83 -7.09 9.41 -1.04
N PHE A 84 -6.64 8.58 -0.10
CA PHE A 84 -7.45 8.08 1.00
C PHE A 84 -7.95 9.18 1.94
N VAL A 85 -7.06 10.11 2.32
CA VAL A 85 -7.36 11.27 3.17
C VAL A 85 -8.37 12.20 2.48
N GLN A 86 -8.21 12.44 1.18
CA GLN A 86 -9.08 13.37 0.45
C GLN A 86 -10.45 12.78 0.08
N MET A 87 -10.54 11.49 -0.23
CA MET A 87 -11.76 10.89 -0.80
C MET A 87 -12.68 10.22 0.23
N LYS A 88 -12.19 9.92 1.45
CA LYS A 88 -12.91 9.05 2.40
C LYS A 88 -13.01 9.59 3.82
N LEU A 89 -12.49 10.78 4.11
CA LEU A 89 -12.54 11.31 5.46
C LEU A 89 -13.85 12.04 5.78
N PRO A 90 -14.39 11.83 7.00
CA PRO A 90 -15.39 12.73 7.57
C PRO A 90 -14.84 14.16 7.72
N PRO A 91 -15.69 15.18 7.97
CA PRO A 91 -15.21 16.51 8.30
C PRO A 91 -14.39 16.52 9.62
N GLY A 92 -13.32 17.32 9.66
CA GLY A 92 -12.44 17.52 10.83
C GLY A 92 -10.98 17.17 10.59
N PHE A 93 -10.16 17.17 11.64
CA PHE A 93 -8.75 16.78 11.62
C PHE A 93 -8.55 15.37 12.20
N PRO A 94 -7.78 14.49 11.55
CA PRO A 94 -7.57 13.12 12.04
C PRO A 94 -6.52 13.10 13.16
N VAL A 95 -6.97 12.99 14.42
CA VAL A 95 -6.10 12.94 15.61
C VAL A 95 -5.46 11.56 15.82
N LYS A 96 -6.05 10.51 15.24
CA LYS A 96 -5.51 9.14 15.25
C LYS A 96 -5.89 8.39 13.99
N LEU A 97 -4.94 7.69 13.38
CA LEU A 97 -5.14 6.78 12.25
C LEU A 97 -4.55 5.40 12.58
N ASP A 98 -5.38 4.36 12.52
CA ASP A 98 -4.97 2.96 12.64
C ASP A 98 -5.11 2.29 11.26
N ILE A 99 -3.97 2.08 10.59
CA ILE A 99 -3.92 1.53 9.23
C ILE A 99 -3.23 0.16 9.26
N PRO A 100 -3.94 -0.95 8.94
CA PRO A 100 -3.32 -2.25 8.81
C PRO A 100 -2.35 -2.30 7.63
N VAL A 101 -1.08 -2.56 7.91
CA VAL A 101 -0.02 -2.72 6.88
C VAL A 101 0.05 -4.19 6.44
N PHE A 102 -0.11 -5.10 7.39
CA PHE A 102 -0.20 -6.54 7.16
C PHE A 102 -1.41 -7.12 7.90
N PRO A 103 -1.87 -8.35 7.57
CA PRO A 103 -3.00 -8.98 8.27
C PRO A 103 -2.88 -9.04 9.80
N THR A 104 -1.66 -8.94 10.32
CA THR A 104 -1.34 -9.04 11.76
C THR A 104 -0.65 -7.79 12.30
N ILE A 105 -0.33 -6.80 11.45
CA ILE A 105 0.43 -5.60 11.86
C ILE A 105 -0.37 -4.36 11.46
N THR A 106 -0.70 -3.54 12.45
CA THR A 106 -1.34 -2.23 12.28
C THR A 106 -0.33 -1.14 12.59
N ALA A 107 -0.19 -0.20 11.67
CA ALA A 107 0.52 1.05 11.92
C ALA A 107 -0.46 2.04 12.54
N THR A 108 -0.06 2.65 13.65
CA THR A 108 -0.85 3.66 14.36
C THR A 108 -0.12 4.99 14.28
N VAL A 109 -0.79 6.00 13.73
CA VAL A 109 -0.34 7.39 13.71
C VAL A 109 -1.22 8.17 14.69
N THR A 110 -0.63 8.80 15.70
CA THR A 110 -1.36 9.59 16.69
C THR A 110 -0.74 10.97 16.86
N PHE A 111 -1.59 11.98 16.96
CA PHE A 111 -1.21 13.34 17.34
C PHE A 111 -1.40 13.45 18.86
N GLN A 112 -0.35 13.14 19.61
CA GLN A 112 -0.41 13.08 21.06
C GLN A 112 -0.32 14.47 21.70
N GLU A 113 0.54 15.32 21.16
CA GLU A 113 0.78 16.65 21.70
C GLU A 113 0.87 17.66 20.56
N PHE A 114 0.05 18.70 20.64
CA PHE A 114 0.05 19.84 19.72
C PHE A 114 0.41 21.09 20.51
N ARG A 115 1.45 21.79 20.08
CA ARG A 115 1.88 23.07 20.64
C ARG A 115 1.94 24.10 19.52
N TYR A 116 1.32 25.24 19.74
CA TYR A 116 1.43 26.40 18.87
C TYR A 116 2.32 27.41 19.59
N ASP A 117 3.55 27.58 19.13
CA ASP A 117 4.56 28.43 19.75
C ASP A 117 5.46 29.09 18.69
N GLU A 118 6.08 30.21 19.05
CA GLU A 118 7.11 30.85 18.22
C GLU A 118 8.45 30.17 18.48
N PHE A 119 8.93 29.43 17.49
CA PHE A 119 10.21 28.75 17.57
C PHE A 119 11.35 29.66 17.12
N ASP A 120 12.44 29.67 17.88
CA ASP A 120 13.65 30.41 17.48
C ASP A 120 14.27 29.80 16.21
N GLY A 121 14.70 30.65 15.28
CA GLY A 121 15.21 30.21 13.98
C GLY A 121 16.45 29.29 14.08
N SER A 122 17.19 29.37 15.19
CA SER A 122 18.38 28.54 15.43
C SER A 122 18.07 27.04 15.46
N ILE A 123 16.88 26.62 15.87
CA ILE A 123 16.52 25.18 15.95
C ILE A 123 16.38 24.53 14.57
N PHE A 124 16.20 25.34 13.52
CA PHE A 124 16.12 24.88 12.14
C PHE A 124 17.48 24.91 11.43
N THR A 125 18.55 25.32 12.12
CA THR A 125 19.90 25.34 11.56
C THR A 125 20.54 23.96 11.72
N VAL A 126 21.10 23.42 10.64
CA VAL A 126 21.82 22.15 10.68
C VAL A 126 23.09 22.31 11.52
N PRO A 127 23.32 21.48 12.55
CA PRO A 127 24.53 21.55 13.37
C PRO A 127 25.81 21.35 12.55
N GLU A 128 26.90 22.03 12.91
CA GLU A 128 28.19 21.94 12.21
C GLU A 128 28.83 20.54 12.27
N ASP A 129 28.45 19.73 13.26
CA ASP A 129 28.89 18.34 13.43
C ASP A 129 28.01 17.33 12.68
N TYR A 130 26.94 17.77 12.02
CA TYR A 130 26.09 16.91 11.20
C TYR A 130 26.87 16.34 10.01
N LYS A 131 26.95 15.01 9.93
CA LYS A 131 27.48 14.29 8.76
C LYS A 131 26.35 13.54 8.10
N GLU A 132 26.01 13.95 6.89
CA GLU A 132 25.08 13.21 6.04
C GLU A 132 25.70 11.85 5.69
N ASP A 133 24.97 10.78 5.99
CA ASP A 133 25.38 9.42 5.63
C ASP A 133 24.71 9.05 4.30
N PRO A 134 25.45 9.03 3.18
CA PRO A 134 24.89 8.74 1.85
C PRO A 134 24.37 7.30 1.71
N SER A 135 24.64 6.42 2.69
CA SER A 135 24.15 5.05 2.71
C SER A 135 22.92 4.82 3.58
N ARG A 136 22.40 5.86 4.26
CA ARG A 136 21.36 5.72 5.28
C ARG A 136 19.96 5.46 4.70
N PHE A 137 19.75 5.78 3.43
CA PHE A 137 18.48 5.55 2.72
C PHE A 137 18.73 5.09 1.28
N PRO A 138 19.18 3.83 1.06
CA PRO A 138 19.48 3.32 -0.28
C PRO A 138 18.22 3.09 -1.14
N ASP A 139 17.02 3.12 -0.55
CA ASP A 139 15.73 2.80 -1.18
C ASP A 139 14.73 3.97 -1.17
N LEU A 140 15.16 5.22 -0.92
CA LEU A 140 14.32 6.41 -1.10
C LEU A 140 14.35 6.88 -2.56
#